data_AF-A0A950AN94-F1
#
_entry.id   AF-A0A950AN94-F1
#
_cell.length_a   1.000
_cell.length_b   1.000
_cell.length_c   1.000
_cell.angle_alpha   90.00
_cell.angle_beta   90.00
_cell.angle_gamma   90.00
#
_symmetry.space_group_name_H-M   'P 1'
#
loop_
_entity.id
_entity.type
_entity.pdbx_description
1 polymer ?
#
loop_
_entity_poly.entity_id
_entity_poly.type
_entity_poly.pdbx_seq_one_letter_code
_entity_poly.pdbx_strand_id
1 'polypeptide(L)'
;MVMEYATVGIGVNTVAPGVVYTPLHRNTPKDVMESLLPKGRPSMVKDIADAVMYLTDAATVTGHILCIDCGARFAVEKRLAPRASRASVRDPALNSRRI
;
A
#
# COMPACT_ATOMS: atom_id res chain seq x y z
N MET A 1 -10.04 -14.41 -22.70
CA MET A 1 -9.62 -13.00 -22.85
C MET A 1 -8.39 -12.88 -23.76
N VAL A 2 -7.15 -13.17 -23.34
CA VAL A 2 -5.95 -12.96 -24.21
C VAL A 2 -6.03 -13.68 -25.57
N MET A 3 -6.44 -14.95 -25.57
CA MET A 3 -6.50 -15.77 -26.79
C MET A 3 -7.50 -15.24 -27.83
N GLU A 4 -8.54 -14.53 -27.41
CA GLU A 4 -9.57 -13.98 -28.30
C GLU A 4 -9.05 -12.78 -29.10
N TYR A 5 -8.05 -12.06 -28.57
CA TYR A 5 -7.51 -10.83 -29.17
C TYR A 5 -6.10 -11.02 -29.77
N ALA A 6 -5.48 -12.18 -29.56
CA ALA A 6 -4.15 -12.49 -30.08
C ALA A 6 -4.11 -12.48 -31.62
N THR A 7 -5.18 -12.90 -32.29
CA THR A 7 -5.27 -12.97 -33.77
C THR A 7 -5.30 -11.60 -34.45
N VAL A 8 -5.67 -10.55 -33.72
CA VAL A 8 -5.65 -9.15 -34.19
C VAL A 8 -4.48 -8.36 -33.63
N GLY A 9 -3.50 -9.04 -33.01
CA GLY A 9 -2.26 -8.43 -32.52
C GLY A 9 -2.42 -7.59 -31.25
N ILE A 10 -3.51 -7.77 -30.48
CA ILE A 10 -3.76 -7.01 -29.25
C ILE A 10 -3.29 -7.82 -28.04
N GLY A 11 -2.38 -7.25 -27.26
CA GLY A 11 -1.99 -7.75 -25.94
C GLY A 11 -2.94 -7.25 -24.85
N VAL A 12 -3.27 -8.09 -23.88
CA VAL A 12 -4.11 -7.73 -22.74
C VAL A 12 -3.35 -8.01 -21.45
N ASN A 13 -3.15 -6.99 -20.63
CA ASN A 13 -2.47 -7.10 -19.33
C ASN A 13 -3.31 -6.45 -18.23
N THR A 14 -3.06 -6.86 -16.99
CA THR A 14 -3.72 -6.33 -15.80
C THR A 14 -2.70 -5.66 -14.89
N VAL A 15 -3.01 -4.46 -14.41
CA VAL A 15 -2.26 -3.82 -13.33
C VAL A 15 -3.04 -3.98 -12.02
N ALA A 16 -2.40 -4.57 -11.01
CA ALA A 16 -2.97 -4.84 -9.70
C ALA A 16 -2.31 -3.95 -8.63
N PRO A 17 -2.79 -2.69 -8.46
CA PRO A 17 -2.26 -1.77 -7.46
C PRO A 17 -2.66 -2.18 -6.03
N GLY A 18 -1.77 -1.90 -5.08
CA GLY A 18 -2.06 -1.92 -3.64
C GLY A 18 -2.52 -0.55 -3.14
N VAL A 19 -2.10 -0.16 -1.93
CA VAL A 19 -2.43 1.17 -1.38
C VAL A 19 -1.74 2.26 -2.20
N VAL A 20 -2.52 3.15 -2.80
CA VAL A 20 -2.05 4.28 -3.60
C VAL A 20 -2.51 5.59 -2.96
N TYR A 21 -1.61 6.57 -2.86
CA TYR A 21 -1.98 7.90 -2.44
C TYR A 21 -2.78 8.61 -3.54
N THR A 22 -4.08 8.79 -3.30
CA THR A 22 -5.01 9.49 -4.20
C THR A 22 -5.86 10.48 -3.40
N PRO A 23 -6.51 11.47 -4.05
CA PRO A 23 -7.42 12.39 -3.37
C PRO A 23 -8.54 11.69 -2.58
N LEU A 24 -8.91 10.46 -2.95
CA LEU A 24 -9.88 9.64 -2.21
C LEU A 24 -9.40 9.34 -0.77
N HIS A 25 -8.09 9.23 -0.56
CA HIS A 25 -7.46 8.95 0.73
C HIS A 25 -7.03 10.21 1.50
N ARG A 26 -7.48 11.40 1.08
CA ARG A 26 -7.06 12.68 1.71
C ARG A 26 -7.35 12.75 3.22
N ASN A 27 -8.40 12.07 3.67
CA ASN A 27 -8.82 12.03 5.08
C ASN A 27 -8.27 10.81 5.83
N THR A 28 -7.57 9.91 5.13
CA THR A 28 -6.93 8.75 5.75
C THR A 28 -5.56 9.20 6.29
N PRO A 29 -5.29 9.00 7.59
CA PRO A 29 -3.97 9.30 8.15
C PRO A 29 -2.85 8.56 7.41
N LYS A 30 -1.75 9.25 7.13
CA LYS A 30 -0.63 8.68 6.34
C LYS A 30 0.03 7.50 7.06
N ASP A 31 0.20 7.62 8.36
CA ASP A 31 0.76 6.60 9.24
C ASP A 31 -0.03 5.29 9.19
N VAL A 32 -1.37 5.36 9.08
CA VAL A 32 -2.22 4.19 8.89
C VAL A 32 -1.88 3.51 7.56
N MET A 33 -1.81 4.25 6.46
CA MET A 33 -1.49 3.69 5.15
C MET A 33 -0.06 3.13 5.07
N GLU A 34 0.90 3.80 5.70
CA GLU A 34 2.30 3.38 5.77
C GLU A 34 2.46 2.10 6.61
N SER A 35 1.70 1.96 7.70
CA SER A 35 1.76 0.79 8.59
C SER A 35 1.33 -0.52 7.91
N LEU A 36 0.52 -0.43 6.86
CA LEU A 36 0.00 -1.57 6.11
C LEU A 36 1.00 -2.12 5.08
N LEU A 37 2.13 -1.43 4.87
CA LEU A 37 3.02 -1.70 3.75
C LEU A 37 4.43 -2.06 4.24
N PRO A 38 5.04 -3.15 3.76
CA PRO A 38 6.43 -3.49 4.09
C PRO A 38 7.43 -2.38 3.79
N LYS A 39 7.23 -1.65 2.69
CA LYS A 39 8.09 -0.52 2.30
C LYS A 39 7.80 0.77 3.07
N GLY A 40 6.81 0.77 3.96
CA GLY A 40 6.46 1.92 4.80
C GLY A 40 6.02 3.16 4.02
N ARG A 41 5.69 3.03 2.73
CA ARG A 41 5.19 4.11 1.89
C ARG A 41 4.14 3.59 0.92
N PRO A 42 2.98 4.26 0.79
CA PRO A 42 2.05 4.03 -0.31
C PRO A 42 2.71 4.26 -1.66
N SER A 43 2.18 3.60 -2.68
CA SER A 43 2.50 3.92 -4.06
C SER A 43 1.91 5.28 -4.42
N MET A 44 2.54 6.02 -5.31
CA MET A 44 1.99 7.25 -5.90
C MET A 44 1.22 6.91 -7.17
N VAL A 45 0.32 7.80 -7.62
CA VAL A 45 -0.34 7.66 -8.93
C VAL A 45 0.67 7.50 -10.06
N LYS A 46 1.81 8.20 -9.96
CA LYS A 46 2.92 8.07 -10.90
C LYS A 46 3.48 6.64 -10.97
N ASP A 47 3.62 5.94 -9.84
CA ASP A 47 4.12 4.55 -9.83
C ASP A 47 3.19 3.63 -10.65
N ILE A 48 1.87 3.88 -10.63
CA ILE A 48 0.90 3.12 -11.43
C ILE A 48 0.99 3.49 -12.91
N ALA A 49 1.09 4.79 -13.22
CA ALA A 49 1.23 5.28 -14.59
C ALA A 49 2.50 4.75 -15.26
N ASP A 50 3.63 4.78 -14.57
CA ASP A 50 4.91 4.27 -15.06
C ASP A 50 4.83 2.77 -15.39
N ALA A 51 4.11 1.99 -14.57
CA ALA A 51 3.91 0.57 -14.82
C ALA A 51 2.97 0.26 -15.98
N VAL A 52 1.96 1.11 -16.21
CA VAL A 52 1.14 1.04 -17.42
C VAL A 52 2.02 1.31 -18.64
N MET A 53 2.86 2.36 -18.60
CA MET A 53 3.80 2.67 -19.69
C MET A 53 4.77 1.52 -19.97
N TYR A 54 5.27 0.86 -18.92
CA TYR A 54 6.09 -0.34 -19.08
C TYR A 54 5.35 -1.44 -19.87
N LEU A 55 4.09 -1.71 -19.55
CA LEU A 55 3.30 -2.73 -20.25
C LEU A 55 2.93 -2.32 -21.68
N THR A 56 2.83 -1.02 -21.98
CA THR A 56 2.57 -0.56 -23.37
C THR A 56 3.80 -0.70 -24.26
N ASP A 57 5.00 -0.53 -23.70
CA ASP A 57 6.26 -0.64 -24.46
C ASP A 57 6.71 -2.11 -24.62
N ALA A 58 6.27 -3.00 -23.73
CA ALA A 58 6.62 -4.41 -23.73
C ALA A 58 5.76 -5.24 -24.72
N ALA A 59 6.05 -5.14 -26.02
CA ALA A 59 5.26 -5.73 -27.12
C ALA A 59 4.96 -7.23 -27.00
N THR A 60 5.79 -8.00 -26.30
CA THR A 60 5.64 -9.46 -26.13
C THR A 60 4.99 -9.85 -24.81
N VAL A 61 4.76 -8.90 -23.90
CA VAL A 61 4.13 -9.15 -22.61
C VAL A 61 2.62 -9.07 -22.78
N THR A 62 1.94 -10.21 -22.62
CA THR A 62 0.47 -10.32 -22.65
C THR A 62 0.01 -11.39 -21.67
N GLY A 63 -1.20 -11.25 -21.14
CA GLY A 63 -1.78 -12.14 -20.15
C GLY A 63 -1.18 -12.02 -18.75
N HIS A 64 -0.39 -10.97 -18.49
CA HIS A 64 0.29 -10.81 -17.22
C HIS A 64 -0.52 -9.98 -16.23
N ILE A 65 -0.37 -10.28 -14.93
CA ILE A 65 -0.89 -9.48 -13.82
C ILE A 65 0.29 -8.82 -13.10
N LEU A 66 0.53 -7.55 -13.40
CA LEU A 66 1.60 -6.78 -12.79
C LEU A 66 1.15 -6.21 -11.43
N CYS A 67 1.76 -6.70 -10.36
CA CYS A 67 1.43 -6.29 -9.00
C CYS A 67 2.24 -5.07 -8.56
N ILE A 68 1.57 -4.02 -8.10
CA ILE A 68 2.18 -2.75 -7.67
C ILE A 68 1.67 -2.38 -6.28
N ASP A 69 2.11 -3.11 -5.27
CA ASP A 69 1.51 -3.05 -3.92
C ASP A 69 2.52 -2.84 -2.79
N CYS A 70 3.74 -2.41 -3.11
CA CYS A 70 4.80 -2.22 -2.12
C CYS A 70 5.07 -3.47 -1.25
N GLY A 71 4.81 -4.67 -1.78
CA GLY A 71 5.01 -5.95 -1.09
C GLY A 71 3.86 -6.35 -0.16
N ALA A 72 2.73 -5.62 -0.15
CA ALA A 72 1.60 -5.88 0.72
C ALA A 72 1.09 -7.33 0.62
N ARG A 73 1.03 -7.92 -0.58
CA ARG A 73 0.60 -9.32 -0.77
C ARG A 73 1.54 -10.35 -0.11
N PHE A 74 2.80 -10.00 0.09
CA PHE A 74 3.79 -10.86 0.76
C PHE A 74 4.08 -10.41 2.19
N ALA A 75 3.38 -9.39 2.69
CA ALA A 75 3.46 -8.98 4.07
C ALA A 75 2.85 -10.10 4.93
N VAL A 76 3.67 -11.04 5.36
CA VAL A 76 3.29 -12.02 6.39
C VAL A 76 3.01 -11.21 7.65
N GLU A 77 1.83 -11.45 8.21
CA GLU A 77 1.23 -10.77 9.36
C GLU A 77 2.28 -10.20 10.32
N LYS A 78 2.53 -8.89 10.27
CA LYS A 78 2.94 -8.17 11.48
C LYS A 78 1.73 -8.23 12.40
N ARG A 79 1.60 -9.37 13.09
CA ARG A 79 0.66 -9.66 14.15
C ARG A 79 0.45 -8.38 14.91
N LEU A 80 -0.79 -7.89 14.90
CA LEU A 80 -1.28 -6.75 15.66
C LEU A 80 -0.42 -6.55 16.91
N ALA A 81 0.62 -5.73 16.80
CA ALA A 81 1.47 -5.46 17.94
C ALA A 81 0.68 -4.42 18.74
N PRO A 82 0.21 -4.74 19.96
CA PRO A 82 -0.50 -3.76 20.75
C PRO A 82 0.48 -2.64 21.06
N ARG A 83 0.32 -1.48 20.42
CA ARG A 83 1.06 -0.27 20.79
C ARG A 83 0.50 0.26 22.10
N ALA A 84 1.13 -0.20 23.17
CA ALA A 84 1.32 0.46 24.46
C ALA A 84 0.49 1.73 24.69
N SER A 85 -0.59 1.61 25.45
CA SER A 85 -1.09 2.69 26.30
C SER A 85 -0.10 2.89 27.47
N ARG A 86 1.03 3.54 27.20
CA ARG A 86 1.86 4.14 28.26
C ARG A 86 1.50 5.60 28.37
N ALA A 87 0.25 5.86 28.77
CA ALA A 87 -0.21 7.18 29.16
C ALA A 87 -1.30 7.03 30.23
N SER A 88 -1.05 7.69 31.36
CA SER A 88 -1.92 7.86 32.54
C SER A 88 -1.92 6.74 33.60
N VAL A 89 -0.95 6.81 34.52
CA VAL A 89 -1.29 7.05 35.93
C VAL A 89 -0.36 8.14 36.43
N ARG A 90 -0.85 9.38 36.38
CA ARG A 90 -0.35 10.41 37.29
C ARG A 90 -0.77 9.94 38.67
N ASP A 91 0.21 9.58 39.49
CA ASP A 91 -0.01 9.17 40.87
C ASP A 91 -0.51 10.40 41.67
N PRO A 92 -1.78 10.45 42.11
CA PRO A 92 -2.31 11.62 42.83
C PRO A 92 -1.83 11.69 44.29
N ALA A 93 -1.06 10.69 44.76
CA ALA A 93 -0.72 10.54 46.17
C ALA A 93 0.64 11.14 46.60
N LEU A 94 1.38 11.79 45.69
CA LEU A 94 2.71 12.35 46.01
C LEU A 94 2.79 13.88 46.02
N ASN A 95 1.67 14.58 46.16
CA ASN A 95 1.68 16.04 46.33
C ASN A 95 0.68 16.55 47.37
N SER A 96 0.95 16.24 48.64
CA SER A 96 0.43 17.06 49.74
C SER A 96 1.39 17.10 50.94
N ARG A 97 2.24 18.15 50.95
CA ARG A 97 2.80 18.88 52.11
C ARG A 97 3.95 18.16 52.86
N ARG A 98 5.19 18.65 53.04
CA ARG A 98 5.78 20.01 53.03
C ARG A 98 4.77 21.09 53.41
N ILE A 99 4.36 21.14 54.67
CA ILE A 99 4.80 22.06 55.74
C ILE A 99 4.35 21.42 57.05
#